data_AF-A0A938P1G2-F1
#
_entry.id   AF-A0A938P1G2-F1
#
_cell.length_a   1.000
_cell.length_b   1.000
_cell.length_c   1.000
_cell.angle_alpha   90.00
_cell.angle_beta   90.00
_cell.angle_gamma   90.00
#
_symmetry.space_group_name_H-M   'P 1'
#
loop_
_entity.id
_entity.type
_entity.pdbx_description
1 polymer ?
#
loop_
_entity_poly.entity_id
_entity_poly.type
_entity_poly.pdbx_seq_one_letter_code
_entity_poly.pdbx_strand_id
1 'polypeptide(L)'
;MIKHLGVVGAGTMGTGIAEAAVLSRIDVALYDVNGTVLRQALERIKADFKSRVVRGELKQEETSEAFTRIHPRTHLSDLSHCEIVAEAVLEDLRVKKDLFKHLEADTKPSTILAS
;
A
#
# COMPACT_ATOMS: atom_id res chain seq x y z
N MET A 1 2.84 0.83 18.30
CA MET A 1 1.77 1.24 17.36
C MET A 1 2.44 1.45 16.02
N ILE A 2 1.99 0.76 14.98
CA ILE A 2 2.57 0.83 13.63
C ILE A 2 2.22 2.16 12.99
N LYS A 3 3.20 2.80 12.37
CA LYS A 3 3.09 4.08 11.68
C LYS A 3 3.28 3.94 10.17
N HIS A 4 4.13 3.01 9.73
CA HIS A 4 4.47 2.84 8.31
C HIS A 4 4.21 1.41 7.83
N LEU A 5 3.33 1.28 6.83
CA LEU A 5 3.00 0.03 6.14
C LEU A 5 3.53 0.09 4.70
N GLY A 6 4.27 -0.93 4.28
CA GLY A 6 4.55 -1.21 2.88
C GLY A 6 3.46 -2.09 2.29
N VAL A 7 2.98 -1.77 1.10
CA VAL A 7 2.07 -2.64 0.34
C VAL A 7 2.72 -2.95 -1.00
N VAL A 8 3.00 -4.22 -1.27
CA VAL A 8 3.66 -4.64 -2.52
C VAL A 8 2.60 -5.16 -3.50
N GLY A 9 2.41 -4.43 -4.59
CA GLY A 9 1.39 -4.69 -5.61
C GLY A 9 0.26 -3.68 -5.50
N ALA A 10 0.01 -2.93 -6.58
CA ALA A 10 -1.03 -1.90 -6.63
C ALA A 10 -2.28 -2.34 -7.40
N GLY A 11 -2.52 -3.66 -7.46
CA GLY A 11 -3.76 -4.23 -7.98
C GLY A 11 -4.95 -4.04 -7.03
N THR A 12 -6.02 -4.80 -7.24
CA THR A 12 -7.26 -4.69 -6.44
C THR A 12 -7.05 -4.91 -4.94
N MET A 13 -6.33 -5.96 -4.56
CA MET A 13 -6.10 -6.27 -3.14
C MET A 13 -5.21 -5.24 -2.47
N GLY A 14 -4.06 -4.90 -3.08
CA GLY A 14 -3.16 -3.90 -2.53
C GLY A 14 -3.79 -2.51 -2.40
N THR A 15 -4.64 -2.13 -3.36
CA THR A 15 -5.45 -0.91 -3.27
C THR A 15 -6.36 -0.93 -2.04
N GLY A 16 -7.09 -2.02 -1.80
CA GLY A 16 -7.97 -2.15 -0.64
C GLY A 16 -7.22 -2.15 0.69
N ILE A 17 -6.05 -2.80 0.75
CA ILE A 17 -5.17 -2.77 1.93
C ILE A 17 -4.70 -1.34 2.20
N ALA A 18 -4.23 -0.63 1.16
CA ALA A 18 -3.78 0.75 1.27
C ALA A 18 -4.89 1.66 1.81
N GLU A 19 -6.11 1.57 1.26
CA GLU A 19 -7.27 2.34 1.74
C GLU A 19 -7.57 2.11 3.22
N ALA A 20 -7.65 0.85 3.63
CA ALA A 20 -7.96 0.49 5.02
C ALA A 20 -6.89 1.05 5.99
N ALA A 21 -5.63 0.98 5.60
CA ALA A 21 -4.51 1.49 6.39
C ALA A 21 -4.53 3.01 6.51
N VAL A 22 -4.72 3.75 5.40
CA VAL A 22 -4.71 5.22 5.46
C VAL A 22 -5.92 5.81 6.18
N LEU A 23 -7.09 5.17 6.10
CA LEU A 23 -8.26 5.52 6.90
C LEU A 23 -8.02 5.28 8.40
N SER A 24 -7.14 4.33 8.73
CA SER A 24 -6.65 4.07 10.10
C SER A 24 -5.47 4.97 10.51
N ARG A 25 -5.17 6.01 9.72
CA ARG A 25 -4.08 6.98 9.94
C ARG A 25 -2.67 6.38 9.91
N ILE A 26 -2.48 5.29 9.17
CA ILE A 26 -1.18 4.68 8.91
C ILE A 26 -0.64 5.21 7.57
N ASP A 27 0.65 5.57 7.53
CA ASP A 27 1.32 5.95 6.29
C ASP A 27 1.64 4.72 5.44
N VAL A 28 1.27 4.76 4.15
CA VAL A 28 1.38 3.63 3.24
C VAL A 28 2.38 3.93 2.15
N ALA A 29 3.44 3.13 2.06
CA ALA A 29 4.28 3.04 0.88
C ALA A 29 3.70 2.00 -0.09
N LEU A 30 2.96 2.47 -1.10
CA LEU A 30 2.32 1.61 -2.10
C LEU A 30 3.30 1.35 -3.24
N TYR A 31 3.83 0.14 -3.31
CA TYR A 31 4.81 -0.27 -4.31
C TYR A 31 4.14 -1.00 -5.48
N ASP A 32 4.57 -0.66 -6.70
CA ASP A 32 4.42 -1.52 -7.87
C ASP A 32 5.59 -1.27 -8.83
N VAL A 33 6.04 -2.31 -9.52
CA VAL A 33 7.07 -2.17 -10.56
C VAL A 33 6.58 -1.31 -11.73
N ASN A 34 5.26 -1.27 -11.96
CA ASN A 34 4.65 -0.52 -13.04
C ASN A 34 4.05 0.80 -12.53
N GLY A 35 4.72 1.92 -12.82
CA GLY A 35 4.23 3.25 -12.49
C GLY A 35 2.85 3.60 -13.08
N THR A 36 2.43 2.94 -14.17
CA THR A 36 1.06 3.11 -14.71
C THR A 36 0.02 2.44 -13.81
N VAL A 37 0.33 1.27 -13.25
CA VAL A 37 -0.55 0.57 -12.30
C VAL A 37 -0.71 1.41 -11.02
N LEU A 38 0.38 2.02 -10.53
CA LEU A 38 0.31 2.95 -9.39
C LEU A 38 -0.63 4.13 -9.65
N ARG A 39 -0.50 4.79 -10.81
CA ARG A 39 -1.40 5.91 -11.16
C ARG A 39 -2.86 5.46 -11.21
N GLN A 40 -3.14 4.30 -11.80
CA GLN A 40 -4.49 3.74 -11.84
C GLN A 40 -5.03 3.41 -10.45
N ALA A 41 -4.19 2.86 -9.56
CA ALA A 41 -4.55 2.59 -8.18
C ALA A 41 -4.93 3.87 -7.43
N LEU A 42 -4.11 4.93 -7.55
CA LEU A 42 -4.41 6.22 -6.92
C LEU A 42 -5.72 6.84 -7.41
N GLU A 43 -6.00 6.79 -8.71
CA GLU A 43 -7.26 7.30 -9.25
C GLU A 43 -8.46 6.47 -8.77
N ARG A 44 -8.30 5.14 -8.65
CA ARG A 44 -9.31 4.27 -8.07
C ARG A 44 -9.60 4.62 -6.61
N ILE A 45 -8.56 4.80 -5.78
CA ILE A 45 -8.72 5.18 -4.37
C ILE A 45 -9.45 6.51 -4.25
N LYS A 46 -9.09 7.51 -5.07
CA LYS A 46 -9.81 8.80 -5.10
C LYS A 46 -11.28 8.62 -5.45
N ALA A 47 -11.58 7.80 -6.45
CA ALA A 47 -12.95 7.55 -6.89
C ALA A 47 -13.77 6.82 -5.80
N ASP A 48 -13.17 5.82 -5.14
CA ASP A 48 -13.80 5.07 -4.07
C ASP A 48 -14.06 5.95 -2.84
N PHE A 49 -13.10 6.80 -2.46
CA PHE A 49 -13.28 7.81 -1.41
C PHE A 49 -14.40 8.80 -1.75
N LYS A 50 -14.42 9.35 -2.96
CA LYS A 50 -15.49 10.24 -3.42
C LYS A 50 -16.85 9.55 -3.34
N SER A 51 -16.94 8.28 -3.74
CA SER A 51 -18.17 7.50 -3.64
C SER A 51 -18.65 7.36 -2.19
N ARG A 52 -17.76 7.02 -1.26
CA ARG A 52 -18.09 6.91 0.18
C ARG A 52 -18.55 8.24 0.78
N VAL A 53 -17.95 9.37 0.38
CA VAL A 53 -18.40 10.71 0.79
C VAL A 53 -19.81 11.01 0.27
N VAL A 54 -20.09 10.73 -1.01
CA VAL A 54 -21.43 10.93 -1.60
C VAL A 54 -22.49 10.06 -0.90
N ARG A 55 -22.12 8.85 -0.46
CA ARG A 55 -23.00 7.96 0.33
C ARG A 55 -23.14 8.37 1.80
N GLY A 56 -22.37 9.36 2.27
CA GLY A 56 -22.38 9.81 3.67
C GLY A 56 -21.65 8.88 4.64
N GLU A 57 -20.81 7.96 4.14
CA GLU A 57 -20.06 7.01 4.96
C GLU A 57 -18.77 7.60 5.53
N LEU A 58 -18.20 8.60 4.87
CA LEU A 58 -16.97 9.29 5.25
C LEU A 58 -17.11 10.79 5.02
N LYS A 59 -16.32 11.61 5.73
CA LYS A 59 -16.21 13.05 5.48
C LYS A 59 -15.17 13.36 4.40
N GLN A 60 -15.36 14.50 3.72
CA GLN A 60 -14.42 14.97 2.69
C GLN A 60 -13.03 15.23 3.29
N GLU A 61 -12.97 15.77 4.50
CA GLU A 61 -11.72 16.08 5.18
C GLU A 61 -10.96 14.80 5.54
N GLU A 62 -11.66 13.78 6.04
CA GLU A 62 -11.08 12.48 6.42
C GLU A 62 -10.45 11.78 5.22
N THR A 63 -11.17 11.75 4.09
CA THR A 63 -10.66 11.14 2.85
C THR A 63 -9.51 11.93 2.24
N SER A 64 -9.53 13.26 2.33
CA SER A 64 -8.44 14.12 1.86
C SER A 64 -7.17 13.89 2.67
N GLU A 65 -7.28 13.87 4.01
CA GLU A 65 -6.16 13.55 4.90
C GLU A 65 -5.61 12.14 4.65
N ALA A 66 -6.49 11.14 4.55
CA ALA A 66 -6.10 9.76 4.27
C ALA A 66 -5.33 9.65 2.95
N PHE A 67 -5.77 10.35 1.90
CA PHE A 67 -5.09 10.30 0.60
C PHE A 67 -3.64 10.84 0.66
N THR A 68 -3.36 11.83 1.52
CA THR A 68 -1.98 12.36 1.68
C THR A 68 -1.01 11.37 2.30
N ARG A 69 -1.49 10.28 2.91
CA ARG A 69 -0.69 9.22 3.52
C ARG A 69 -0.28 8.13 2.54
N ILE A 70 -0.70 8.20 1.28
CA ILE A 70 -0.34 7.22 0.26
C ILE A 70 0.88 7.73 -0.49
N HIS A 71 1.98 6.98 -0.41
CA HIS A 71 3.26 7.29 -1.02
C HIS A 71 3.58 6.23 -2.10
N PRO A 72 3.34 6.53 -3.39
CA PRO A 72 3.64 5.59 -4.48
C PRO A 72 5.15 5.37 -4.62
N ARG A 73 5.58 4.10 -4.72
CA ARG A 73 6.99 3.70 -4.82
C ARG A 73 7.20 2.73 -5.98
N THR A 74 8.35 2.84 -6.65
CA THR A 74 8.74 1.95 -7.75
C THR A 74 10.00 1.15 -7.44
N HIS A 75 10.57 1.33 -6.25
CA HIS A 75 11.75 0.59 -5.78
C HIS A 75 11.44 -0.09 -4.44
N LEU A 76 11.80 -1.36 -4.29
CA LEU A 76 11.59 -2.12 -3.05
C LEU A 76 12.38 -1.52 -1.88
N SER A 77 13.55 -0.95 -2.13
CA SER A 77 14.36 -0.22 -1.15
C SER A 77 13.62 0.95 -0.47
N ASP A 78 12.58 1.50 -1.13
CA ASP A 78 11.76 2.56 -0.54
C ASP A 78 10.92 2.07 0.65
N LEU A 79 10.77 0.74 0.80
CA LEU A 79 10.05 0.10 1.91
C LEU A 79 10.94 -0.17 3.13
N SER A 80 12.23 0.16 3.07
CA SER A 80 13.22 -0.10 4.13
C SER A 80 12.87 0.48 5.51
N HIS A 81 12.02 1.51 5.55
CA HIS A 81 11.57 2.16 6.77
C HIS A 81 10.25 1.60 7.33
N CYS A 82 9.55 0.73 6.59
CA CYS A 82 8.27 0.18 6.98
C CYS A 82 8.41 -0.83 8.13
N GLU A 83 7.46 -0.81 9.06
CA GLU A 83 7.41 -1.74 10.20
C GLU A 83 6.71 -3.05 9.81
N ILE A 84 5.77 -2.97 8.87
CA ILE A 84 5.13 -4.11 8.22
C ILE A 84 5.21 -3.91 6.71
N VAL A 85 5.45 -4.98 5.97
CA VAL A 85 5.24 -5.05 4.53
C VAL A 85 4.25 -6.19 4.23
N ALA A 86 3.10 -5.83 3.66
CA ALA A 86 2.11 -6.79 3.18
C ALA A 86 2.23 -6.94 1.67
N GLU A 87 2.39 -8.15 1.15
CA GLU A 87 2.37 -8.36 -0.29
C GLU A 87 1.00 -8.75 -0.83
N ALA A 88 0.69 -8.23 -2.02
CA ALA A 88 -0.56 -8.41 -2.74
C ALA A 88 -0.27 -8.56 -4.24
N VAL A 89 0.75 -9.38 -4.55
CA VAL A 89 1.19 -9.71 -5.90
C VAL A 89 0.50 -10.95 -6.44
N LEU A 90 0.83 -11.37 -7.67
CA LEU A 90 0.29 -12.58 -8.28
C LEU A 90 0.51 -13.81 -7.40
N GLU A 91 -0.48 -14.69 -7.36
CA GLU A 91 -0.44 -15.97 -6.65
C GLU A 91 0.42 -17.01 -7.40
N ASP A 92 1.73 -16.74 -7.49
CA ASP A 92 2.77 -17.68 -7.95
C ASP A 92 3.84 -17.80 -6.86
N LEU A 93 4.09 -19.03 -6.42
CA LEU A 93 5.00 -19.32 -5.30
C LEU A 93 6.45 -18.89 -5.58
N ARG A 94 6.91 -18.97 -6.84
CA ARG A 94 8.27 -18.55 -7.20
C ARG A 94 8.37 -17.03 -7.13
N VAL A 95 7.38 -16.33 -7.67
CA VAL A 95 7.29 -14.87 -7.62
C VAL A 95 7.29 -14.39 -6.17
N LYS A 96 6.46 -14.98 -5.29
CA LYS A 96 6.43 -14.64 -3.87
C LYS A 96 7.75 -14.93 -3.18
N LYS A 97 8.36 -16.11 -3.38
CA LYS A 97 9.65 -16.44 -2.75
C LYS A 97 10.77 -15.49 -3.17
N ASP A 98 10.84 -15.13 -4.44
CA ASP A 98 11.86 -14.20 -4.92
C ASP A 98 11.60 -12.79 -4.39
N LEU A 99 10.35 -12.34 -4.35
CA LEU A 99 9.98 -11.07 -3.72
C LEU A 99 10.41 -11.01 -2.24
N PHE A 100 10.09 -12.03 -1.45
CA PHE A 100 10.43 -12.06 -0.02
C PHE A 100 11.94 -11.99 0.22
N LYS A 101 12.76 -12.65 -0.60
CA LYS A 101 14.22 -12.53 -0.50
C LYS A 101 14.71 -11.09 -0.69
N HIS A 102 14.11 -10.34 -1.63
CA HIS A 102 14.46 -8.94 -1.83
C HIS A 102 13.98 -8.08 -0.65
N LEU A 103 12.76 -8.31 -0.16
CA LEU A 103 12.24 -7.62 1.01
C LEU A 103 13.07 -7.87 2.27
N GLU A 104 13.52 -9.11 2.51
CA GLU A 104 14.41 -9.44 3.62
C GLU A 104 15.75 -8.71 3.55
N ALA A 105 16.27 -8.48 2.33
CA ALA A 105 17.52 -7.75 2.12
C ALA A 105 17.36 -6.23 2.30
N ASP A 106 16.22 -5.67 1.86
CA ASP A 106 15.98 -4.22 1.83
C ASP A 106 15.33 -3.67 3.12
N THR A 107 14.69 -4.52 3.93
CA THR A 107 13.99 -4.12 5.15
C THR A 107 14.79 -4.42 6.42
N LYS A 108 14.35 -3.86 7.55
CA LYS A 108 15.02 -4.09 8.84
C LYS A 108 14.72 -5.51 9.33
N PRO A 109 15.62 -6.14 10.11
CA PRO A 109 15.36 -7.47 10.70
C PRO A 109 14.11 -7.54 11.58
N SER A 110 13.62 -6.40 12.08
CA SER A 110 12.41 -6.30 12.90
C SER A 110 11.12 -6.08 12.08
N THR A 111 11.23 -5.90 10.76
CA THR A 111 10.07 -5.68 9.87
C THR A 111 9.28 -6.97 9.74
N ILE A 112 7.95 -6.88 9.90
CA ILE A 112 7.06 -8.02 9.67
C ILE A 112 6.75 -8.11 8.17
N LEU A 113 7.04 -9.24 7.55
CA LEU A 113 6.66 -9.55 6.18
C LEU A 113 5.43 -10.49 6.20
N ALA A 114 4.35 -10.14 5.49
CA ALA A 114 3.06 -10.84 5.60
C ALA A 114 2.38 -11.06 4.24
N SER A 115 1.91 -12.30 4.03
CA SER A 115 1.23 -12.82 2.83
C SER A 115 -0.22 -13.24 3.06
#